data_AF-A0A6J8EUC6-F1
#
_entry.id   AF-A0A6J8EUC6-F1
#
_cell.length_a   1.000
_cell.length_b   1.000
_cell.length_c   1.000
_cell.angle_alpha   90.00
_cell.angle_beta   90.00
_cell.angle_gamma   90.00
#
_symmetry.space_group_name_H-M   'P 1'
#
loop_
_entity.id
_entity.type
_entity.pdbx_description
1 polymer ?
#
loop_
_entity_poly.entity_id
_entity_poly.type
_entity_poly.pdbx_seq_one_letter_code
_entity_poly.pdbx_strand_id
1 'polypeptide(L)'
;MTRESDGNDNVTVSVDAAWQRRGSGRSYDSLTGHCSMIGLKTGKVINYKWRSKACRICQRAEISGNIPRVHKCNKNFTGSAKAMEPDMVVDMVKESRSKGANITAIIGDEDTTTIARLRAKVDPTIDKALQESLTTLFQKYILNSEKLANLGSTQSNESFNKSVAAKAPKNRFYGGSRSLAYRVAAAVAQKNTGHKYTVDVNVSSGLSPGLYTRKLATLRDIQARKRKAVAITTEAKLRRIALKASRNQSSSTFEVREGVCYQSNTMIDTVTEDSDEKILEIPAPKKQTSRE
;
A
#
# COMPACT_ATOMS: atom_id res chain seq x y z
N MET A 1 -11.22 3.22 -23.68
CA MET A 1 -10.70 1.97 -24.26
C MET A 1 -9.67 2.36 -25.30
N THR A 2 -8.38 2.19 -25.01
CA THR A 2 -7.33 2.16 -26.04
C THR A 2 -7.04 0.70 -26.27
N ARG A 3 -7.22 0.30 -27.53
CA ARG A 3 -7.12 -1.05 -28.07
C ARG A 3 -5.91 -1.79 -27.53
N GLU A 4 -6.19 -3.02 -27.13
CA GLU A 4 -5.26 -4.12 -26.97
C GLU A 4 -4.46 -4.26 -28.27
N SER A 5 -3.14 -4.24 -28.14
CA SER A 5 -2.22 -4.85 -29.08
C SER A 5 -1.59 -6.03 -28.36
N ASP A 6 -1.91 -7.21 -28.88
CA ASP A 6 -1.25 -8.52 -28.72
C ASP A 6 -1.35 -9.24 -27.37
N GLY A 7 -2.21 -10.27 -27.37
CA GLY A 7 -2.56 -11.15 -26.25
C GLY A 7 -1.48 -12.15 -25.83
N ASN A 8 -0.23 -11.70 -25.66
CA ASN A 8 0.78 -12.45 -24.92
C ASN A 8 1.82 -11.55 -24.23
N ASP A 9 1.41 -10.35 -23.81
CA ASP A 9 2.30 -9.47 -23.08
C ASP A 9 2.50 -9.96 -21.65
N ASN A 10 3.71 -10.44 -21.39
CA ASN A 10 4.21 -10.73 -20.06
C ASN A 10 4.11 -9.47 -19.17
N VAL A 11 3.21 -9.50 -18.18
CA VAL A 11 2.96 -8.36 -17.30
C VAL A 11 3.71 -8.52 -15.98
N THR A 12 4.64 -7.59 -15.72
CA THR A 12 5.20 -7.41 -14.38
C THR A 12 4.30 -6.49 -13.57
N VAL A 13 3.87 -6.98 -12.42
CA VAL A 13 2.97 -6.27 -11.51
C VAL A 13 3.65 -6.00 -10.19
N SER A 14 3.27 -4.89 -9.56
CA SER A 14 3.59 -4.63 -8.16
C SER A 14 2.35 -4.76 -7.31
N VAL A 15 2.48 -5.39 -6.15
CA VAL A 15 1.39 -5.63 -5.20
C VAL A 15 1.73 -4.99 -3.86
N ASP A 16 0.71 -4.45 -3.21
CA ASP A 16 0.83 -3.87 -1.87
C ASP A 16 -0.55 -3.88 -1.23
N ALA A 17 -0.58 -4.07 0.09
CA ALA A 17 -1.79 -4.07 0.88
C ALA A 17 -1.77 -2.97 1.93
N ALA A 18 -2.95 -2.41 2.18
CA ALA A 18 -3.13 -1.45 3.24
C ALA A 18 -4.38 -1.74 4.07
N TRP A 19 -4.27 -1.44 5.36
CA TRP A 19 -5.34 -1.63 6.32
C TRP A 19 -5.97 -0.32 6.73
N GLN A 20 -7.27 -0.39 7.04
CA GLN A 20 -8.06 0.76 7.47
C GLN A 20 -7.63 1.26 8.85
N ARG A 21 -7.35 0.36 9.79
CA ARG A 21 -6.78 0.73 11.09
C ARG A 21 -5.25 0.77 10.95
N ARG A 22 -4.62 1.81 11.49
CA ARG A 22 -3.14 1.91 11.53
C ARG A 22 -2.65 1.00 12.65
N GLY A 23 -1.82 0.00 12.32
CA GLY A 23 -1.14 -0.78 13.35
C GLY A 23 -0.07 0.08 14.02
N SER A 24 -0.01 0.08 15.36
CA SER A 24 1.06 0.72 16.13
C SER A 24 2.36 -0.10 16.13
N GLY A 25 2.64 -0.83 15.05
CA GLY A 25 3.76 -1.81 14.96
C GLY A 25 3.53 -3.12 15.73
N ARG A 26 2.66 -3.13 16.75
CA ARG A 26 2.42 -4.30 17.63
C ARG A 26 1.00 -4.87 17.58
N SER A 27 0.05 -4.21 16.91
CA SER A 27 -1.34 -4.66 16.79
C SER A 27 -1.75 -4.86 15.32
N TYR A 28 -2.06 -6.12 14.98
CA TYR A 28 -2.53 -6.54 13.64
C TYR A 28 -4.02 -6.92 13.69
N ASP A 29 -4.83 -6.04 14.28
CA ASP A 29 -6.24 -6.29 14.62
C ASP A 29 -7.22 -5.75 13.58
N SER A 30 -6.73 -5.10 12.52
CA SER A 30 -7.54 -4.48 11.48
C SER A 30 -8.66 -5.39 10.99
N LEU A 31 -9.90 -4.87 11.06
CA LEU A 31 -11.09 -5.57 10.60
C LEU A 31 -11.17 -5.66 9.08
N THR A 32 -10.49 -4.74 8.38
CA THR A 32 -10.51 -4.63 6.93
C THR A 32 -9.14 -4.32 6.35
N GLY A 33 -8.91 -4.87 5.17
CA GLY A 33 -7.74 -4.63 4.34
C GLY A 33 -8.14 -4.49 2.88
N HIS A 34 -7.31 -3.80 2.11
CA HIS A 34 -7.39 -3.76 0.66
C HIS A 34 -6.01 -4.01 0.08
N CYS A 35 -5.97 -4.58 -1.11
CA CYS A 35 -4.75 -4.84 -1.85
C CYS A 35 -4.93 -4.40 -3.30
N SER A 36 -3.89 -3.80 -3.86
CA SER A 36 -3.84 -3.35 -5.24
C SER A 36 -2.74 -4.07 -6.00
N MET A 37 -3.04 -4.41 -7.24
CA MET A 37 -2.09 -4.92 -8.23
C MET A 37 -1.93 -3.88 -9.33
N ILE A 38 -0.75 -3.29 -9.44
CA ILE A 38 -0.43 -2.21 -10.38
C ILE A 38 0.59 -2.71 -11.41
N GLY A 39 0.30 -2.53 -12.70
CA GLY A 39 1.26 -2.86 -13.76
C GLY A 39 2.43 -1.87 -13.75
N LEU A 40 3.67 -2.36 -13.76
CA LEU A 40 4.86 -1.49 -13.72
C LEU A 40 5.01 -0.64 -14.97
N LYS A 41 4.76 -1.23 -16.15
CA LYS A 41 4.87 -0.54 -17.45
C LYS A 41 3.83 0.58 -17.59
N THR A 42 2.58 0.30 -17.19
CA THR A 42 1.45 1.21 -17.40
C THR A 42 1.20 2.16 -16.23
N GLY A 43 1.63 1.80 -15.02
CA GLY A 43 1.31 2.51 -13.78
C GLY A 43 -0.18 2.49 -13.41
N LYS A 44 -0.97 1.65 -14.07
CA LYS A 44 -2.42 1.50 -13.87
C LYS A 44 -2.72 0.31 -12.95
N VAL A 45 -3.78 0.43 -12.18
CA VAL A 45 -4.31 -0.67 -11.37
C VAL A 45 -4.96 -1.68 -12.31
N ILE A 46 -4.43 -2.90 -12.32
CA ILE A 46 -4.92 -4.03 -13.13
C ILE A 46 -5.99 -4.78 -12.36
N ASN A 47 -5.72 -5.06 -11.09
CA ASN A 47 -6.66 -5.77 -10.22
C ASN A 47 -6.59 -5.19 -8.80
N TYR A 48 -7.66 -5.33 -8.05
CA TYR A 48 -7.72 -4.95 -6.65
C TYR A 48 -8.71 -5.84 -5.91
N LYS A 49 -8.42 -6.12 -4.64
CA LYS A 49 -9.32 -6.85 -3.75
C LYS A 49 -9.42 -6.15 -2.40
N TRP A 50 -10.48 -6.45 -1.69
CA TRP A 50 -10.67 -6.03 -0.32
C TRP A 50 -11.16 -7.22 0.50
N ARG A 51 -10.77 -7.23 1.78
CA ARG A 51 -11.20 -8.20 2.77
C ARG A 51 -11.79 -7.51 3.97
N SER A 52 -12.84 -8.10 4.53
CA SER A 52 -13.49 -7.67 5.76
C SER A 52 -13.88 -8.86 6.62
N LYS A 53 -13.59 -8.73 7.91
CA LYS A 53 -14.04 -9.64 8.98
C LYS A 53 -15.39 -9.23 9.58
N ALA A 54 -15.89 -8.05 9.21
CA ALA A 54 -17.04 -7.42 9.85
C ALA A 54 -18.16 -7.12 8.85
N CYS A 55 -19.40 -7.34 9.30
CA CYS A 55 -20.61 -6.90 8.63
C CYS A 55 -21.56 -6.33 9.67
N ARG A 56 -22.01 -5.08 9.49
CA ARG A 56 -22.87 -4.39 10.46
C ARG A 56 -24.22 -5.08 10.64
N ILE A 57 -24.73 -5.73 9.60
CA ILE A 57 -26.00 -6.46 9.66
C ILE A 57 -25.83 -7.75 10.47
N CYS A 58 -24.77 -8.52 10.21
CA CYS A 58 -24.46 -9.72 10.99
C CYS A 58 -24.14 -9.40 12.45
N GLN A 59 -23.31 -8.39 12.70
CA GLN A 59 -22.93 -7.99 14.06
C GLN A 59 -24.15 -7.55 14.88
N ARG A 60 -25.08 -6.80 14.26
CA ARG A 60 -26.32 -6.41 14.95
C ARG A 60 -27.19 -7.63 15.25
N ALA A 61 -27.29 -8.59 14.34
CA ALA A 61 -28.06 -9.81 14.55
C ALA A 61 -27.49 -10.66 15.70
N GLU A 62 -26.16 -10.80 15.74
CA GLU A 62 -25.42 -11.49 16.80
C GLU A 62 -25.63 -10.85 18.18
N ILE A 63 -25.53 -9.51 18.28
CA ILE A 63 -25.79 -8.77 19.53
C ILE A 63 -27.25 -8.96 20.00
N SER A 64 -28.20 -8.99 19.06
CA SER A 64 -29.62 -9.13 19.38
C SER A 64 -30.08 -10.59 19.53
N GLY A 65 -29.19 -11.58 19.41
CA GLY A 65 -29.55 -13.01 19.46
C GLY A 65 -30.47 -13.47 18.34
N ASN A 66 -30.60 -12.68 17.27
CA ASN A 66 -31.56 -12.90 16.18
C ASN A 66 -30.86 -13.38 14.92
N ILE A 67 -31.61 -14.05 14.04
CA ILE A 67 -31.11 -14.43 12.71
C ILE A 67 -30.89 -13.16 11.88
N PRO A 68 -29.74 -13.00 11.19
CA PRO A 68 -29.51 -11.85 10.35
C PRO A 68 -30.51 -11.79 9.21
N ARG A 69 -31.15 -10.62 9.02
CA ARG A 69 -31.98 -10.36 7.85
C ARG A 69 -31.24 -10.71 6.56
N VAL A 70 -31.97 -11.15 5.53
CA VAL A 70 -31.39 -11.45 4.20
C VAL A 70 -30.65 -10.23 3.68
N HIS A 71 -29.37 -10.37 3.39
CA HIS A 71 -28.52 -9.30 2.88
C HIS A 71 -27.28 -9.84 2.18
N LYS A 72 -26.66 -9.01 1.33
CA LYS A 72 -25.33 -9.28 0.77
C LYS A 72 -24.27 -9.06 1.85
N CYS A 73 -23.81 -10.15 2.46
CA CYS A 73 -22.83 -10.10 3.54
C CYS A 73 -21.51 -9.50 3.06
N ASN A 74 -20.91 -8.64 3.89
CA ASN A 74 -19.60 -8.03 3.61
C ASN A 74 -18.45 -8.80 4.28
N LYS A 75 -18.76 -9.75 5.16
CA LYS A 75 -17.76 -10.63 5.78
C LYS A 75 -17.32 -11.64 4.73
N ASN A 76 -16.11 -11.47 4.23
CA ASN A 76 -15.53 -12.30 3.16
C ASN A 76 -14.18 -12.91 3.54
N PHE A 77 -13.75 -12.71 4.78
CA PHE A 77 -12.46 -13.19 5.28
C PHE A 77 -12.56 -13.68 6.72
N THR A 78 -11.85 -14.76 7.00
CA THR A 78 -11.66 -15.34 8.33
C THR A 78 -10.15 -15.46 8.59
N GLY A 79 -9.72 -15.13 9.82
CA GLY A 79 -8.31 -15.17 10.22
C GLY A 79 -7.70 -13.81 10.59
N SER A 80 -6.37 -13.78 10.72
CA SER A 80 -5.60 -12.59 11.13
C SER A 80 -5.55 -11.52 10.04
N ALA A 81 -5.38 -10.24 10.44
CA ALA A 81 -5.22 -9.14 9.48
C ALA A 81 -4.00 -9.34 8.56
N LYS A 82 -2.90 -9.93 9.06
CA LYS A 82 -1.71 -10.27 8.26
C LYS A 82 -2.03 -11.27 7.15
N ALA A 83 -2.95 -12.18 7.39
CA ALA A 83 -3.31 -13.21 6.43
C ALA A 83 -4.21 -12.70 5.29
N MET A 84 -4.73 -11.46 5.38
CA MET A 84 -5.57 -10.87 4.34
C MET A 84 -4.80 -10.53 3.07
N GLU A 85 -3.60 -9.98 3.21
CA GLU A 85 -2.76 -9.61 2.07
C GLU A 85 -2.46 -10.80 1.15
N PRO A 86 -1.85 -11.89 1.63
CA PRO A 86 -1.51 -12.99 0.75
C PRO A 86 -2.75 -13.69 0.18
N ASP A 87 -3.87 -13.71 0.91
CA ASP A 87 -5.14 -14.22 0.40
C ASP A 87 -5.67 -13.38 -0.77
N MET A 88 -5.62 -12.06 -0.64
CA MET A 88 -6.00 -11.13 -1.72
C MET A 88 -5.09 -11.27 -2.94
N VAL A 89 -3.77 -11.39 -2.73
CA VAL A 89 -2.81 -11.52 -3.85
C VAL A 89 -3.07 -12.81 -4.63
N VAL A 90 -3.28 -13.94 -3.95
CA VAL A 90 -3.61 -15.22 -4.60
C VAL A 90 -4.92 -15.12 -5.40
N ASP A 91 -5.97 -14.52 -4.83
CA ASP A 91 -7.25 -14.30 -5.52
C ASP A 91 -7.09 -13.41 -6.76
N MET A 92 -6.33 -12.31 -6.66
CA MET A 92 -6.04 -11.43 -7.80
C MET A 92 -5.25 -12.13 -8.90
N VAL A 93 -4.24 -12.95 -8.56
CA VAL A 93 -3.44 -13.67 -9.56
C VAL A 93 -4.29 -14.71 -10.28
N LYS A 94 -5.10 -15.48 -9.53
CA LYS A 94 -6.03 -16.46 -10.11
C LYS A 94 -7.03 -15.82 -11.06
N GLU A 95 -7.64 -14.70 -10.66
CA GLU A 95 -8.59 -13.97 -11.50
C GLU A 95 -7.93 -13.34 -12.72
N SER A 96 -6.69 -12.88 -12.60
CA SER A 96 -5.96 -12.29 -13.73
C SER A 96 -5.58 -13.36 -14.76
N ARG A 97 -5.17 -14.55 -14.29
CA ARG A 97 -4.89 -15.70 -15.15
C ARG A 97 -6.13 -16.21 -15.85
N SER A 98 -7.29 -16.26 -15.18
CA SER A 98 -8.55 -16.67 -15.81
C SER A 98 -9.05 -15.69 -16.88
N LYS A 99 -8.66 -14.41 -16.79
CA LYS A 99 -8.93 -13.38 -17.80
C LYS A 99 -7.90 -13.33 -18.94
N GLY A 100 -6.95 -14.28 -18.98
CA GLY A 100 -5.94 -14.38 -20.03
C GLY A 100 -4.70 -13.50 -19.84
N ALA A 101 -4.49 -12.89 -18.67
CA ALA A 101 -3.29 -12.11 -18.41
C ALA A 101 -2.15 -13.00 -17.86
N ASN A 102 -1.03 -13.05 -18.58
CA ASN A 102 0.18 -13.76 -18.16
C ASN A 102 1.03 -12.88 -17.24
N ILE A 103 0.89 -13.07 -15.92
CA ILE A 103 1.70 -12.38 -14.91
C ILE A 103 3.04 -13.12 -14.79
N THR A 104 4.14 -12.46 -15.16
CA THR A 104 5.48 -13.06 -15.10
C THR A 104 6.22 -12.80 -13.81
N ALA A 105 6.01 -11.64 -13.21
CA ALA A 105 6.72 -11.23 -12.00
C ALA A 105 5.82 -10.37 -11.13
N ILE A 106 5.86 -10.65 -9.83
CA ILE A 106 5.12 -9.94 -8.79
C ILE A 106 6.15 -9.30 -7.87
N ILE A 107 6.10 -7.97 -7.76
CA ILE A 107 6.96 -7.18 -6.88
C ILE A 107 6.13 -6.65 -5.71
N GLY A 108 6.34 -7.18 -4.52
CA GLY A 108 5.75 -6.65 -3.29
C GLY A 108 6.82 -6.36 -2.25
N ASP A 109 6.40 -5.80 -1.12
CA ASP A 109 7.27 -5.77 0.05
C ASP A 109 7.56 -7.21 0.50
N GLU A 110 8.76 -7.49 0.98
CA GLU A 110 9.26 -8.83 1.34
C GLU A 110 8.57 -9.41 2.60
N ASP A 111 7.24 -9.50 2.60
CA ASP A 111 6.52 -10.28 3.57
C ASP A 111 6.65 -11.77 3.20
N THR A 112 7.53 -12.50 3.88
CA THR A 112 7.84 -13.92 3.64
C THR A 112 6.58 -14.80 3.49
N THR A 113 5.47 -14.41 4.13
CA THR A 113 4.18 -15.11 4.09
C THR A 113 3.41 -15.00 2.77
N THR A 114 3.59 -13.92 1.99
CA THR A 114 2.95 -13.74 0.68
C THR A 114 3.57 -14.63 -0.38
N ILE A 115 4.90 -14.64 -0.41
CA ILE A 115 5.70 -15.48 -1.32
C ILE A 115 5.44 -16.97 -1.01
N ALA A 116 5.46 -17.38 0.26
CA ALA A 116 5.20 -18.77 0.65
C ALA A 116 3.80 -19.26 0.23
N ARG A 117 2.75 -18.45 0.44
CA ARG A 117 1.39 -18.83 0.06
C ARG A 117 1.16 -18.84 -1.45
N LEU A 118 1.84 -17.98 -2.20
CA LEU A 118 1.82 -18.01 -3.66
C LEU A 118 2.45 -19.30 -4.18
N ARG A 119 3.65 -19.65 -3.72
CA ARG A 119 4.34 -20.89 -4.13
C ARG A 119 3.48 -22.13 -3.84
N ALA A 120 2.99 -22.28 -2.60
CA ALA A 120 2.21 -23.45 -2.20
C ALA A 120 0.87 -23.62 -2.97
N LYS A 121 0.23 -22.53 -3.40
CA LYS A 121 -1.09 -22.57 -4.06
C LYS A 121 -1.04 -22.47 -5.58
N VAL A 122 0.12 -22.16 -6.16
CA VAL A 122 0.29 -21.96 -7.61
C VAL A 122 1.12 -23.07 -8.26
N ASP A 123 2.08 -23.71 -7.57
CA ASP A 123 2.70 -24.97 -8.03
C ASP A 123 3.56 -25.69 -6.93
N PRO A 124 3.30 -26.97 -6.56
CA PRO A 124 3.95 -27.64 -5.42
C PRO A 124 5.22 -28.49 -5.70
N THR A 125 5.74 -28.59 -6.93
CA THR A 125 6.79 -29.57 -7.31
C THR A 125 8.25 -29.04 -7.36
N ILE A 126 8.51 -27.85 -6.82
CA ILE A 126 9.70 -27.07 -7.14
C ILE A 126 10.92 -27.30 -6.20
N ASP A 127 10.76 -27.85 -5.01
CA ASP A 127 11.56 -27.34 -3.88
C ASP A 127 13.02 -27.84 -3.66
N LYS A 128 13.54 -28.87 -4.33
CA LYS A 128 14.94 -29.31 -4.11
C LYS A 128 15.86 -29.21 -5.33
N ALA A 129 15.49 -29.83 -6.45
CA ALA A 129 16.29 -29.75 -7.67
C ALA A 129 16.35 -28.33 -8.28
N LEU A 130 15.28 -27.52 -8.07
CA LEU A 130 15.29 -26.13 -8.50
C LEU A 130 16.22 -25.28 -7.63
N GLN A 131 16.36 -25.59 -6.33
CA GLN A 131 17.16 -24.77 -5.42
C GLN A 131 18.66 -24.85 -5.76
N GLU A 132 19.17 -26.04 -6.10
CA GLU A 132 20.54 -26.22 -6.59
C GLU A 132 20.75 -25.55 -7.96
N SER A 133 19.83 -25.78 -8.91
CA SER A 133 19.90 -25.15 -10.25
C SER A 133 19.81 -23.62 -10.19
N LEU A 134 18.99 -23.08 -9.28
CA LEU A 134 18.86 -21.64 -9.03
C LEU A 134 20.14 -21.06 -8.42
N THR A 135 20.82 -21.80 -7.55
CA THR A 135 22.06 -21.32 -6.93
C THR A 135 23.15 -21.11 -8.00
N THR A 136 23.28 -22.05 -8.94
CA THR A 136 24.19 -21.93 -10.09
C THR A 136 23.78 -20.80 -11.04
N LEU A 137 22.48 -20.60 -11.25
CA LEU A 137 21.94 -19.54 -12.10
C LEU A 137 22.13 -18.14 -11.48
N PHE A 138 21.90 -18.01 -10.17
CA PHE A 138 22.02 -16.76 -9.44
C PHE A 138 23.45 -16.27 -9.34
N GLN A 139 24.46 -17.14 -9.32
CA GLN A 139 25.86 -16.73 -9.47
C GLN A 139 26.10 -15.87 -10.72
N LYS A 140 25.47 -16.22 -11.86
CA LYS A 140 25.57 -15.44 -13.11
C LYS A 140 24.83 -14.09 -13.04
N TYR A 141 23.79 -13.99 -12.22
CA TYR A 141 23.01 -12.78 -12.00
C TYR A 141 23.63 -11.85 -10.96
N ILE A 142 24.28 -12.38 -9.93
CA ILE A 142 25.07 -11.60 -8.95
C ILE A 142 26.16 -10.80 -9.67
N LEU A 143 26.82 -11.42 -10.66
CA LEU A 143 27.81 -10.78 -11.53
C LEU A 143 27.24 -9.66 -12.43
N ASN A 144 25.93 -9.68 -12.69
CA ASN A 144 25.21 -8.67 -13.49
C ASN A 144 24.23 -7.84 -12.64
N SER A 145 24.43 -7.81 -11.32
CA SER A 145 23.48 -7.23 -10.35
C SER A 145 23.15 -5.77 -10.64
N GLU A 146 24.10 -4.98 -11.17
CA GLU A 146 23.87 -3.59 -11.59
C GLU A 146 22.83 -3.46 -12.71
N LYS A 147 22.76 -4.43 -13.65
CA LYS A 147 21.74 -4.45 -14.71
C LYS A 147 20.38 -4.95 -14.20
N LEU A 148 20.37 -5.73 -13.11
CA LEU A 148 19.17 -6.25 -12.44
C LEU A 148 18.64 -5.33 -11.33
N ALA A 149 19.44 -4.35 -10.90
CA ALA A 149 19.13 -3.37 -9.87
C ALA A 149 17.93 -2.47 -10.22
N ASN A 150 17.45 -2.51 -11.46
CA ASN A 150 16.18 -1.92 -11.85
C ASN A 150 14.99 -2.76 -11.33
N LEU A 151 15.01 -3.10 -10.03
CA LEU A 151 13.84 -3.64 -9.35
C LEU A 151 12.79 -2.53 -9.35
N GLY A 152 11.66 -2.82 -9.97
CA GLY A 152 10.55 -1.87 -10.07
C GLY A 152 10.18 -1.29 -8.70
N SER A 153 9.70 -0.05 -8.69
CA SER A 153 9.42 0.66 -7.44
C SER A 153 7.99 0.40 -6.93
N THR A 154 7.85 0.12 -5.63
CA THR A 154 6.56 0.07 -4.93
C THR A 154 5.96 1.46 -4.66
N GLN A 155 6.65 2.54 -5.04
CA GLN A 155 6.16 3.93 -4.86
C GLN A 155 4.78 4.19 -5.46
N SER A 156 4.44 3.51 -6.56
CA SER A 156 3.10 3.62 -7.16
C SER A 156 2.00 3.10 -6.26
N ASN A 157 2.28 2.04 -5.50
CA ASN A 157 1.37 1.48 -4.51
C ASN A 157 1.24 2.39 -3.30
N GLU A 158 2.35 2.93 -2.79
CA GLU A 158 2.31 3.88 -1.67
C GLU A 158 1.46 5.12 -2.03
N SER A 159 1.61 5.63 -3.26
CA SER A 159 0.78 6.71 -3.79
C SER A 159 -0.70 6.32 -3.92
N PHE A 160 -0.98 5.08 -4.35
CA PHE A 160 -2.34 4.56 -4.44
C PHE A 160 -2.99 4.41 -3.06
N ASN A 161 -2.27 3.84 -2.10
CA ASN A 161 -2.73 3.67 -0.72
C ASN A 161 -3.02 5.01 -0.03
N LYS A 162 -2.24 6.06 -0.33
CA LYS A 162 -2.57 7.44 0.09
C LYS A 162 -3.88 7.95 -0.53
N SER A 163 -4.14 7.62 -1.78
CA SER A 163 -5.39 7.99 -2.47
C SER A 163 -6.61 7.25 -1.88
N VAL A 164 -6.45 5.97 -1.54
CA VAL A 164 -7.49 5.20 -0.84
C VAL A 164 -7.74 5.79 0.55
N ALA A 165 -6.68 6.13 1.29
CA ALA A 165 -6.81 6.74 2.61
C ALA A 165 -7.50 8.12 2.58
N ALA A 166 -7.33 8.89 1.51
CA ALA A 166 -8.06 10.15 1.33
C ALA A 166 -9.58 9.93 1.13
N LYS A 167 -9.99 8.84 0.47
CA LYS A 167 -11.40 8.49 0.25
C LYS A 167 -12.00 7.68 1.40
N ALA A 168 -11.20 6.89 2.11
CA ALA A 168 -11.57 6.12 3.28
C ALA A 168 -10.58 6.43 4.42
N PRO A 169 -10.76 7.58 5.10
CA PRO A 169 -9.92 7.97 6.22
C PRO A 169 -9.82 6.88 7.29
N LYS A 170 -8.60 6.67 7.80
CA LYS A 170 -8.28 5.63 8.78
C LYS A 170 -8.92 5.86 10.16
N ASN A 171 -9.33 7.10 10.46
CA ASN A 171 -10.01 7.48 11.70
C ASN A 171 -11.49 7.07 11.74
N ARG A 172 -12.07 6.62 10.61
CA ARG A 172 -13.47 6.19 10.55
C ARG A 172 -13.57 4.79 9.98
N PHE A 173 -14.42 3.97 10.56
CA PHE A 173 -14.66 2.62 10.09
C PHE A 173 -15.70 2.59 8.95
N TYR A 174 -15.32 2.02 7.81
CA TYR A 174 -16.18 1.87 6.62
C TYR A 174 -16.41 0.40 6.25
N GLY A 175 -15.71 -0.52 6.92
CA GLY A 175 -15.73 -1.96 6.65
C GLY A 175 -17.02 -2.69 7.01
N GLY A 176 -17.89 -2.09 7.82
CA GLY A 176 -19.17 -2.70 8.22
C GLY A 176 -20.22 -2.75 7.11
N SER A 177 -19.97 -2.10 5.97
CA SER A 177 -20.88 -2.04 4.81
C SER A 177 -20.10 -2.06 3.50
N ARG A 178 -20.80 -2.11 2.36
CA ARG A 178 -20.21 -1.96 1.01
C ARG A 178 -19.55 -0.60 0.78
N SER A 179 -19.66 0.35 1.72
CA SER A 179 -19.04 1.68 1.62
C SER A 179 -17.52 1.59 1.41
N LEU A 180 -16.83 0.66 2.08
CA LEU A 180 -15.39 0.48 1.86
C LEU A 180 -15.09 0.06 0.42
N ALA A 181 -15.84 -0.91 -0.12
CA ALA A 181 -15.67 -1.39 -1.49
C ALA A 181 -15.84 -0.26 -2.52
N TYR A 182 -16.87 0.58 -2.37
CA TYR A 182 -17.09 1.72 -3.27
C TYR A 182 -15.99 2.78 -3.17
N ARG A 183 -15.45 3.02 -1.97
CA ARG A 183 -14.36 3.99 -1.75
C ARG A 183 -13.05 3.50 -2.38
N VAL A 184 -12.73 2.21 -2.23
CA VAL A 184 -11.57 1.59 -2.89
C VAL A 184 -11.75 1.63 -4.41
N ALA A 185 -12.92 1.23 -4.93
CA ALA A 185 -13.22 1.29 -6.37
C ALA A 185 -13.10 2.72 -6.92
N ALA A 186 -13.56 3.73 -6.19
CA ALA A 186 -13.41 5.13 -6.58
C ALA A 186 -11.94 5.60 -6.60
N ALA A 187 -11.06 5.04 -5.77
CA ALA A 187 -9.62 5.30 -5.83
C ALA A 187 -8.99 4.65 -7.07
N VAL A 188 -9.37 3.41 -7.37
CA VAL A 188 -8.94 2.68 -8.57
C VAL A 188 -9.33 3.43 -9.84
N ALA A 189 -10.61 3.84 -9.93
CA ALA A 189 -11.11 4.62 -11.06
C ALA A 189 -10.34 5.94 -11.20
N GLN A 190 -10.16 6.70 -10.12
CA GLN A 190 -9.39 7.95 -10.15
C GLN A 190 -7.94 7.73 -10.61
N LYS A 191 -7.28 6.64 -10.17
CA LYS A 191 -5.90 6.31 -10.55
C LYS A 191 -5.80 5.97 -12.05
N ASN A 192 -6.77 5.23 -12.58
CA ASN A 192 -6.74 4.73 -13.95
C ASN A 192 -7.22 5.76 -14.99
N THR A 193 -8.28 6.52 -14.69
CA THR A 193 -8.94 7.43 -15.64
C THR A 193 -8.81 8.91 -15.26
N GLY A 194 -8.26 9.24 -14.09
CA GLY A 194 -8.24 10.61 -13.58
C GLY A 194 -9.56 11.03 -12.94
N HIS A 195 -9.73 12.32 -12.63
CA HIS A 195 -10.93 12.83 -11.94
C HIS A 195 -12.20 12.79 -12.80
N LYS A 196 -12.06 12.59 -14.12
CA LYS A 196 -13.20 12.36 -15.03
C LYS A 196 -14.07 11.17 -14.63
N TYR A 197 -13.54 10.20 -13.87
CA TYR A 197 -14.27 8.99 -13.49
C TYR A 197 -15.65 9.26 -12.85
N THR A 198 -15.83 10.37 -12.13
CA THR A 198 -17.12 10.73 -11.53
C THR A 198 -18.18 11.02 -12.57
N VAL A 199 -17.79 11.66 -13.68
CA VAL A 199 -18.66 11.94 -14.83
C VAL A 199 -19.05 10.63 -15.50
N ASP A 200 -18.09 9.72 -15.70
CA ASP A 200 -18.32 8.43 -16.36
C ASP A 200 -19.23 7.53 -15.50
N VAL A 201 -19.07 7.54 -14.17
CA VAL A 201 -19.94 6.82 -13.24
C VAL A 201 -21.36 7.39 -13.25
N ASN A 202 -21.51 8.72 -13.29
CA ASN A 202 -22.85 9.33 -13.36
C ASN A 202 -23.58 8.89 -14.63
N VAL A 203 -22.92 9.00 -15.79
CA VAL A 203 -23.48 8.56 -17.08
C VAL A 203 -23.85 7.08 -17.04
N SER A 204 -22.95 6.23 -16.55
CA SER A 204 -23.21 4.78 -16.43
C SER A 204 -24.35 4.45 -15.47
N SER A 205 -24.62 5.32 -14.50
CA SER A 205 -25.72 5.17 -13.54
C SER A 205 -27.04 5.80 -14.02
N GLY A 206 -27.09 6.29 -15.27
CA GLY A 206 -28.25 7.01 -15.81
C GLY A 206 -28.46 8.41 -15.21
N LEU A 207 -27.47 8.95 -14.50
CA LEU A 207 -27.52 10.29 -13.90
C LEU A 207 -26.92 11.34 -14.84
N SER A 208 -27.36 12.58 -14.68
CA SER A 208 -26.76 13.70 -15.41
C SER A 208 -25.27 13.82 -15.08
N PRO A 209 -24.39 13.95 -16.10
CA PRO A 209 -22.96 14.13 -15.88
C PRO A 209 -22.62 15.41 -15.09
N GLY A 210 -23.51 16.41 -15.09
CA GLY A 210 -23.37 17.66 -14.36
C GLY A 210 -22.31 18.61 -14.94
N LEU A 211 -22.70 19.85 -15.26
CA LEU A 211 -21.79 20.86 -15.81
C LEU A 211 -20.63 21.17 -14.86
N TYR A 212 -20.94 21.40 -13.57
CA TYR A 212 -19.94 21.72 -12.55
C TYR A 212 -19.03 20.55 -12.21
N THR A 213 -19.56 19.33 -12.17
CA THR A 213 -18.78 18.11 -11.95
C THR A 213 -17.73 17.94 -13.03
N ARG A 214 -18.10 18.15 -14.30
CA ARG A 214 -17.18 18.10 -15.44
C ARG A 214 -16.09 19.16 -15.34
N LYS A 215 -16.47 20.42 -15.09
CA LYS A 215 -15.51 21.52 -14.90
C LYS A 215 -14.53 21.26 -13.75
N LEU A 216 -15.03 20.77 -12.61
CA LEU A 216 -14.20 20.46 -11.46
C LEU A 216 -13.23 19.30 -11.74
N ALA A 217 -13.69 18.26 -12.44
CA ALA A 217 -12.83 17.14 -12.85
C ALA A 217 -11.67 17.62 -13.73
N THR A 218 -11.96 18.43 -14.76
CA THR A 218 -10.93 18.97 -15.64
C THR A 218 -9.93 19.86 -14.90
N LEU A 219 -10.40 20.71 -13.98
CA LEU A 219 -9.53 21.57 -13.17
C LEU A 219 -8.61 20.75 -12.27
N ARG A 220 -9.13 19.70 -11.62
CA ARG A 220 -8.33 18.81 -10.77
C ARG A 220 -7.28 18.04 -11.55
N ASP A 221 -7.61 17.56 -12.75
CA ASP A 221 -6.65 16.86 -13.62
C ASP A 221 -5.56 17.80 -14.13
N ILE A 222 -5.90 19.06 -14.47
CA ILE A 222 -4.91 20.09 -14.79
C ILE A 222 -3.98 20.33 -13.60
N GLN A 223 -4.53 20.52 -12.40
CA GLN A 223 -3.74 20.79 -11.20
C GLN A 223 -2.82 19.60 -10.85
N ALA A 224 -3.30 18.36 -10.99
CA ALA A 224 -2.50 17.16 -10.79
C ALA A 224 -1.33 17.08 -11.77
N ARG A 225 -1.56 17.38 -13.06
CA ARG A 225 -0.51 17.45 -14.08
C ARG A 225 0.55 18.50 -13.74
N LYS A 226 0.13 19.71 -13.36
CA LYS A 226 1.04 20.78 -12.93
C LYS A 226 1.91 20.35 -11.74
N ARG A 227 1.30 19.77 -10.70
CA ARG A 227 2.04 19.26 -9.52
C ARG A 227 3.05 18.18 -9.91
N LYS A 228 2.70 17.26 -10.82
CA LYS A 228 3.61 16.21 -11.30
C LYS A 228 4.79 16.79 -12.08
N ALA A 229 4.53 17.76 -12.97
CA ALA A 229 5.59 18.44 -13.73
C ALA A 229 6.59 19.11 -12.80
N VAL A 230 6.11 19.87 -11.81
CA VAL A 230 6.97 20.51 -10.79
C VAL A 230 7.75 19.46 -9.99
N ALA A 231 7.12 18.36 -9.57
CA ALA A 231 7.77 17.34 -8.74
C ALA A 231 8.92 16.57 -9.42
N ILE A 232 8.99 16.59 -10.75
CA ILE A 232 10.05 15.95 -11.55
C ILE A 232 11.29 16.84 -11.66
N THR A 233 11.12 18.17 -11.56
CA THR A 233 12.21 19.13 -11.65
C THR A 233 13.33 18.85 -10.63
N THR A 234 14.57 19.16 -11.02
CA THR A 234 15.76 19.00 -10.18
C THR A 234 15.64 19.84 -8.91
N GLU A 235 15.20 21.09 -9.02
CA GLU A 235 14.96 22.00 -7.90
C GLU A 235 13.99 21.40 -6.86
N ALA A 236 12.86 20.84 -7.31
CA ALA A 236 11.90 20.23 -6.40
C ALA A 236 12.45 18.96 -5.73
N LYS A 237 13.31 18.19 -6.42
CA LYS A 237 14.00 17.02 -5.85
C LYS A 237 15.03 17.45 -4.81
N LEU A 238 15.89 18.42 -5.13
CA LEU A 238 16.90 18.97 -4.22
C LEU A 238 16.25 19.56 -2.97
N ARG A 239 15.20 20.36 -3.14
CA ARG A 239 14.41 20.92 -2.02
C ARG A 239 13.82 19.82 -1.15
N ARG A 240 13.33 18.72 -1.73
CA ARG A 240 12.81 17.58 -0.96
C ARG A 240 13.90 16.91 -0.13
N ILE A 241 15.09 16.72 -0.69
CA ILE A 241 16.24 16.14 0.01
C ILE A 241 16.65 17.06 1.17
N ALA A 242 16.79 18.37 0.92
CA ALA A 242 17.12 19.36 1.95
C ALA A 242 16.09 19.38 3.09
N LEU A 243 14.78 19.37 2.76
CA LEU A 243 13.71 19.31 3.76
C LEU A 243 13.72 17.99 4.54
N LYS A 244 14.03 16.86 3.89
CA LYS A 244 14.17 15.56 4.57
C LYS A 244 15.34 15.59 5.55
N ALA A 245 16.51 16.10 5.12
CA ALA A 245 17.68 16.26 5.98
C ALA A 245 17.37 17.16 7.19
N SER A 246 16.68 18.29 6.97
CA SER A 246 16.30 19.17 8.07
C SER A 246 15.33 18.53 9.06
N ARG A 247 14.35 17.75 8.58
CA ARG A 247 13.42 17.03 9.47
C ARG A 247 14.11 15.92 10.26
N ASN A 248 14.97 15.16 9.60
CA ASN A 248 15.74 14.10 10.25
C ASN A 248 16.64 14.69 11.34
N GLN A 249 17.31 15.82 11.05
CA GLN A 249 18.10 16.53 12.04
C GLN A 249 17.23 16.99 13.23
N SER A 250 16.06 17.57 12.99
CA SER A 250 15.14 17.93 14.07
C SER A 250 14.71 16.71 14.88
N SER A 251 14.32 15.60 14.24
CA SER A 251 13.96 14.35 14.93
C SER A 251 15.10 13.83 15.80
N SER A 252 16.33 13.76 15.27
CA SER A 252 17.49 13.32 16.04
C SER A 252 17.78 14.26 17.21
N THR A 253 17.60 15.58 17.05
CA THR A 253 17.77 16.52 18.16
C THR A 253 16.70 16.34 19.23
N PHE A 254 15.44 16.08 18.84
CA PHE A 254 14.36 15.76 19.79
C PHE A 254 14.63 14.43 20.49
N GLU A 255 15.03 13.38 19.78
CA GLU A 255 15.37 12.07 20.35
C GLU A 255 16.53 12.17 21.35
N VAL A 256 17.60 12.92 21.03
CA VAL A 256 18.72 13.17 21.95
C VAL A 256 18.27 14.00 23.17
N ARG A 257 17.40 15.01 22.97
CA ARG A 257 16.90 15.85 24.06
C ARG A 257 15.92 15.12 24.99
N GLU A 258 15.07 14.27 24.44
CA GLU A 258 14.10 13.46 25.18
C GLU A 258 14.78 12.31 25.94
N GLY A 259 15.96 11.86 25.47
CA GLY A 259 16.69 10.74 26.07
C GLY A 259 15.94 9.41 25.89
N VAL A 260 16.39 8.37 26.58
CA VAL A 260 15.74 7.05 26.51
C VAL A 260 14.42 7.08 27.30
N CYS A 261 13.30 7.38 26.65
CA CYS A 261 11.99 7.42 27.33
C CYS A 261 11.41 6.05 27.70
N TYR A 262 11.81 4.96 27.03
CA TYR A 262 11.33 3.61 27.32
C TYR A 262 12.39 2.55 26.99
N GLN A 263 12.93 1.91 28.03
CA GLN A 263 13.73 0.69 27.92
C GLN A 263 12.84 -0.51 28.28
N SER A 264 12.73 -1.49 27.37
CA SER A 264 12.10 -2.77 27.67
C SER A 264 13.08 -3.67 28.45
N ASN A 265 12.60 -4.33 29.51
CA ASN A 265 13.36 -5.14 30.49
C ASN A 265 14.14 -4.38 31.57
N THR A 266 13.54 -3.40 32.25
CA THR A 266 13.98 -3.08 33.63
C THR A 266 13.41 -4.14 34.59
N MET A 267 13.95 -5.36 34.51
CA MET A 267 14.08 -6.16 35.74
C MET A 267 15.05 -5.39 36.65
N ILE A 268 14.79 -5.43 37.95
CA ILE A 268 15.59 -4.76 38.98
C ILE A 268 17.05 -5.23 38.85
N ASP A 269 17.89 -4.45 38.18
CA ASP A 269 19.34 -4.65 38.18
C ASP A 269 19.89 -3.96 39.42
N THR A 270 20.39 -4.78 40.34
CA THR A 270 21.17 -4.37 41.49
C THR A 270 22.36 -3.54 41.04
N VAL A 271 22.54 -2.38 41.69
CA VAL A 271 23.63 -1.44 41.51
C VAL A 271 24.96 -2.16 41.35
N THR A 272 25.55 -2.09 40.16
CA THR A 272 26.99 -2.21 39.98
C THR A 272 27.47 -0.91 39.37
N GLU A 273 28.28 -0.19 40.14
CA GLU A 273 29.04 0.98 39.72
C GLU A 273 29.95 0.62 38.53
N ASP A 274 30.33 1.66 37.78
CA ASP A 274 31.15 1.67 36.56
C ASP A 274 30.47 1.31 35.23
N SER A 275 29.93 2.33 34.58
CA SER A 275 30.35 2.63 33.21
C SER A 275 30.14 4.11 32.87
N ASP A 276 31.21 4.77 32.46
CA ASP A 276 31.21 6.12 31.90
C ASP A 276 30.23 6.18 30.70
N GLU A 277 29.01 6.66 30.94
CA GLU A 277 28.10 7.02 29.86
C GLU A 277 28.73 8.16 29.07
N LYS A 278 29.18 7.85 27.84
CA LYS A 278 29.52 8.85 26.83
C LYS A 278 28.30 9.75 26.61
N ILE A 279 28.32 10.92 27.26
CA ILE A 279 27.35 11.99 27.01
C ILE A 279 27.48 12.37 25.53
N LEU A 280 26.47 12.05 24.74
CA LEU A 280 26.40 12.46 23.34
C LEU A 280 26.23 13.98 23.29
N GLU A 281 27.20 14.68 22.70
CA GLU A 281 27.18 16.14 22.53
C GLU A 281 25.91 16.59 21.79
N ILE A 282 25.14 17.49 22.43
CA ILE A 282 23.92 18.06 21.85
C ILE A 282 24.31 19.04 20.73
N PRO A 283 23.93 18.80 19.46
CA PRO A 283 24.20 19.75 18.40
C PRO A 283 23.41 21.04 18.64
N ALA A 284 24.08 22.19 18.53
CA ALA A 284 23.47 23.49 18.76
C ALA A 284 22.21 23.71 17.89
N PRO A 285 21.13 24.29 18.45
CA PRO A 285 19.92 24.56 17.68
C PRO A 285 20.22 25.51 16.53
N LYS A 286 19.65 25.24 15.35
CA LYS A 286 19.69 26.18 14.21
C LYS A 286 19.08 27.50 14.65
N LYS A 287 19.89 28.57 14.69
CA LYS A 287 19.40 29.95 14.87
C LYS A 287 18.29 30.18 13.85
N GLN A 288 17.09 30.52 14.34
CA GLN A 288 16.05 31.07 13.49
C GLN A 288 16.63 32.36 12.91
N THR A 289 16.84 32.39 11.59
CA THR A 289 17.04 33.67 10.91
C THR A 289 15.79 34.49 11.16
N SER A 290 15.95 35.61 11.86
CA SER A 290 14.91 36.63 11.97
C SER A 290 14.39 36.91 10.57
N ARG A 291 13.07 36.81 10.40
CA ARG A 291 12.41 37.38 9.23
C ARG A 291 12.59 38.89 9.33
N GLU A 292 13.52 39.43 8.56
CA GLU A 292 13.43 40.81 8.06
C GLU A 292 12.41 40.86 6.92
#